data_AF-X1CDP1-F1
#
_entry.id   AF-X1CDP1-F1
#
_cell.length_a   1.000
_cell.length_b   1.000
_cell.length_c   1.000
_cell.angle_alpha   90.00
_cell.angle_beta   90.00
_cell.angle_gamma   90.00
#
_symmetry.space_group_name_H-M   'P 1'
#
loop_
_entity.id
_entity.type
_entity.pdbx_description
1 polymer ?
#
loop_
_entity_poly.entity_id
_entity_poly.type
_entity_poly.pdbx_seq_one_letter_code
_entity_poly.pdbx_strand_id
1 'polypeptide(L)'
;MSKKAKPKKRKVRAAKKVKPEYIDAAKFVDDYIGMQDWRVRENANVAYSFSSLFLRAAGETVARYTLSKVYPREIARAHTEG
;
A
#
# COMPACT_ATOMS: atom_id res chain seq x y z
N MET A 1 -53.77 9.47 5.46
CA MET A 1 -52.95 8.30 5.08
C MET A 1 -51.65 8.78 4.45
N SER A 2 -50.56 8.88 5.21
CA SER A 2 -49.27 9.37 4.69
C SER A 2 -48.39 8.19 4.26
N LYS A 3 -48.16 8.04 2.95
CA LYS A 3 -47.33 6.98 2.38
C LYS A 3 -45.85 7.29 2.67
N LYS A 4 -45.27 6.66 3.69
CA LYS A 4 -43.82 6.71 3.95
C LYS A 4 -43.07 6.07 2.78
N ALA A 5 -42.25 6.86 2.08
CA ALA A 5 -41.35 6.39 1.03
C ALA A 5 -40.29 5.45 1.63
N LYS A 6 -40.16 4.23 1.10
CA LYS A 6 -39.14 3.27 1.52
C LYS A 6 -37.76 3.70 0.97
N PRO A 7 -36.69 3.68 1.78
CA PRO A 7 -35.36 4.04 1.29
C PRO A 7 -34.84 2.96 0.33
N LYS A 8 -34.46 3.38 -0.86
CA LYS A 8 -33.89 2.53 -1.92
C LYS A 8 -32.49 2.09 -1.47
N LYS A 9 -32.36 0.85 -0.98
CA LYS A 9 -31.08 0.26 -0.57
C LYS A 9 -30.10 0.30 -1.75
N ARG A 10 -29.12 1.18 -1.67
CA ARG A 10 -27.98 1.28 -2.60
C ARG A 10 -27.22 -0.04 -2.50
N LYS A 11 -27.28 -0.89 -3.53
CA LYS A 11 -26.49 -2.12 -3.63
C LYS A 11 -25.01 -1.73 -3.60
N VAL A 12 -24.38 -1.79 -2.43
CA VAL A 12 -22.94 -1.64 -2.27
C VAL A 12 -22.31 -2.81 -3.01
N ARG A 13 -21.64 -2.54 -4.14
CA ARG A 13 -20.89 -3.55 -4.88
C ARG A 13 -19.95 -4.25 -3.89
N ALA A 14 -20.05 -5.57 -3.80
CA ALA A 14 -19.23 -6.37 -2.92
C ALA A 14 -17.75 -5.99 -3.12
N ALA A 15 -17.16 -5.51 -2.05
CA ALA A 15 -15.84 -4.95 -2.06
C ALA A 15 -14.84 -6.10 -2.33
N LYS A 16 -14.22 -6.16 -3.54
CA LYS A 16 -13.14 -7.12 -3.90
C LYS A 16 -12.05 -7.18 -2.83
N LYS A 17 -11.96 -8.18 -1.96
CA LYS A 17 -10.92 -8.23 -0.90
C LYS A 17 -9.54 -7.86 -1.49
N VAL A 18 -8.92 -6.79 -0.97
CA VAL A 18 -7.56 -6.41 -1.37
C VAL A 18 -6.66 -7.51 -0.82
N LYS A 19 -6.05 -8.29 -1.72
CA LYS A 19 -5.12 -9.34 -1.29
C LYS A 19 -3.87 -8.62 -0.75
N PRO A 20 -3.29 -9.08 0.37
CA PRO A 20 -2.00 -8.56 0.79
C PRO A 20 -0.99 -8.86 -0.31
N GLU A 21 -0.39 -7.83 -0.90
CA GLU A 21 0.73 -7.99 -1.81
C GLU A 21 1.98 -8.25 -0.99
N TYR A 22 2.43 -9.50 -0.99
CA TYR A 22 3.72 -9.86 -0.38
C TYR A 22 4.86 -9.18 -1.15
N ILE A 23 5.92 -8.82 -0.42
CA ILE A 23 7.14 -8.31 -1.03
C ILE A 23 7.88 -9.51 -1.62
N ASP A 24 8.21 -9.45 -2.91
CA ASP A 24 9.22 -10.33 -3.49
C ASP A 24 10.59 -9.86 -2.97
N ALA A 25 11.12 -10.59 -2.00
CA ALA A 25 12.33 -10.19 -1.30
C ALA A 25 13.56 -10.18 -2.23
N ALA A 26 13.67 -11.12 -3.16
CA ALA A 26 14.80 -11.20 -4.07
C ALA A 26 14.80 -9.99 -5.00
N LYS A 27 13.66 -9.73 -5.67
CA LYS A 27 13.52 -8.56 -6.54
C LYS A 27 13.74 -7.25 -5.78
N PHE A 28 13.24 -7.13 -4.55
CA PHE A 28 13.42 -5.92 -3.75
C PHE A 28 14.90 -5.63 -3.47
N VAL A 29 15.68 -6.66 -3.14
CA VAL A 29 17.12 -6.54 -2.91
C VAL A 29 17.86 -6.22 -4.22
N ASP A 30 17.53 -6.91 -5.31
CA ASP A 30 18.13 -6.67 -6.63
C ASP A 30 17.88 -5.24 -7.12
N ASP A 31 16.65 -4.74 -7.01
CA ASP A 31 16.28 -3.37 -7.38
C ASP A 31 17.02 -2.33 -6.53
N TYR A 32 17.19 -2.61 -5.22
CA TYR A 32 17.93 -1.73 -4.31
C TYR A 32 19.42 -1.69 -4.66
N ILE A 33 20.06 -2.85 -4.85
CA ILE A 33 21.47 -2.96 -5.22
C ILE A 33 21.73 -2.30 -6.58
N GLY A 34 20.81 -2.52 -7.53
CA GLY A 34 20.84 -1.89 -8.84
C GLY A 34 20.50 -0.40 -8.83
N MET A 35 20.15 0.18 -7.68
CA MET A 35 19.67 1.57 -7.54
C MET A 35 18.58 1.92 -8.56
N GLN A 36 17.73 0.95 -8.91
CA GLN A 36 16.70 1.06 -9.93
C GLN A 36 15.51 1.90 -9.44
N ASP A 37 15.41 2.08 -8.13
CA ASP A 37 14.38 2.87 -7.49
C ASP A 37 14.95 4.24 -7.08
N TRP A 38 14.39 5.31 -7.67
CA TRP A 38 14.77 6.70 -7.37
C TRP A 38 14.71 7.00 -5.86
N ARG A 39 13.81 6.32 -5.14
CA ARG A 39 13.61 6.49 -3.71
C ARG A 39 14.88 6.13 -2.91
N VAL A 40 15.82 5.34 -3.47
CA VAL A 40 17.12 5.04 -2.85
C VAL A 40 17.98 6.30 -2.69
N ARG A 41 17.74 7.32 -3.53
CA ARG A 41 18.48 8.58 -3.56
C ARG A 41 17.67 9.76 -3.00
N GLU A 42 16.46 9.51 -2.50
CA GLU A 42 15.53 10.53 -2.00
C GLU A 42 16.02 11.18 -0.70
N ASN A 43 16.72 10.42 0.15
CA ASN A 43 17.18 10.89 1.46
C ASN A 43 18.70 11.08 1.49
N ALA A 44 19.15 12.34 1.43
CA ALA A 44 20.58 12.68 1.49
C ALA A 44 21.26 12.35 2.83
N ASN A 45 20.49 12.17 3.91
CA ASN A 45 21.02 11.79 5.23
C ASN A 45 21.17 10.27 5.40
N VAL A 46 20.57 9.47 4.52
CA VAL A 46 20.62 8.01 4.56
C VAL A 46 21.35 7.50 3.32
N ALA A 47 22.65 7.28 3.46
CA ALA A 47 23.48 6.79 2.37
C ALA A 47 23.09 5.36 1.96
N TYR A 48 23.46 4.97 0.73
CA TYR A 48 23.33 3.58 0.27
C TYR A 48 24.15 2.65 1.19
N SER A 49 23.44 1.78 1.91
CA SER A 49 24.04 0.84 2.85
C SER A 49 23.12 -0.35 3.12
N PHE A 50 23.65 -1.37 3.80
CA PHE A 50 22.85 -2.49 4.29
C PHE A 50 21.79 -2.05 5.31
N SER A 51 22.13 -1.13 6.21
CA SER A 51 21.18 -0.58 7.18
C SER A 51 20.03 0.15 6.47
N SER A 52 20.34 0.87 5.40
CA SER A 52 19.35 1.59 4.60
C SER A 52 18.42 0.61 3.87
N LEU A 53 18.95 -0.49 3.31
CA LEU A 53 18.14 -1.58 2.75
C LEU A 53 17.13 -2.12 3.77
N PHE A 54 17.58 -2.37 5.01
CA PHE A 54 16.72 -2.86 6.08
C PHE A 54 15.60 -1.86 6.42
N LEU A 55 15.94 -0.58 6.57
CA LEU A 55 14.96 0.48 6.80
C LEU A 55 13.91 0.57 5.69
N ARG A 56 14.33 0.40 4.42
CA ARG A 56 13.42 0.43 3.27
C ARG A 56 12.49 -0.79 3.28
N ALA A 57 13.02 -1.98 3.52
CA ALA A 57 12.24 -3.21 3.59
C ALA A 57 11.19 -3.14 4.71
N ALA A 58 11.58 -2.63 5.88
CA ALA A 58 10.67 -2.41 7.00
C ALA A 58 9.56 -1.41 6.63
N GLY A 59 9.92 -0.27 6.03
CA GLY A 59 8.97 0.75 5.59
C GLY A 59 7.95 0.23 4.57
N GLU A 60 8.42 -0.48 3.54
CA GLU A 60 7.55 -1.10 2.53
C GLU A 60 6.60 -2.12 3.17
N THR A 61 7.10 -2.94 4.10
CA THR A 61 6.29 -3.94 4.82
C THR A 61 5.18 -3.27 5.64
N VAL A 62 5.53 -2.24 6.41
CA VAL A 62 4.57 -1.49 7.24
C VAL A 62 3.53 -0.79 6.35
N ALA A 63 3.94 -0.19 5.24
CA ALA A 63 3.02 0.48 4.32
C ALA A 63 1.97 -0.48 3.76
N ARG A 64 2.40 -1.64 3.23
CA ARG A 64 1.49 -2.65 2.68
C ARG A 64 0.57 -3.26 3.74
N TYR A 65 1.10 -3.53 4.94
CA TYR A 65 0.29 -4.01 6.06
C TYR A 65 -0.78 -2.98 6.42
N THR A 66 -0.40 -1.72 6.57
CA THR A 66 -1.32 -0.65 6.98
C THR A 66 -2.39 -0.40 5.92
N LEU A 67 -2.04 -0.39 4.64
CA LEU A 67 -3.01 -0.25 3.54
C LEU A 67 -3.97 -1.44 3.45
N SER A 68 -3.52 -2.66 3.76
CA SER A 68 -4.35 -3.86 3.66
C SER A 68 -5.21 -4.15 4.90
N LYS A 69 -4.79 -3.71 6.09
CA LYS A 69 -5.42 -4.08 7.37
C LYS A 69 -5.96 -2.92 8.19
N VAL A 70 -5.35 -1.74 8.10
CA VAL A 70 -5.66 -0.62 9.00
C VAL A 70 -6.52 0.41 8.29
N TYR A 71 -6.15 0.80 7.07
CA TYR A 71 -6.88 1.84 6.35
C TYR A 71 -8.21 1.34 5.76
N PRO A 72 -9.24 2.22 5.73
CA PRO A 72 -10.43 1.98 4.93
C PRO A 72 -10.07 1.69 3.48
N ARG A 73 -10.82 0.77 2.91
CA ARG A 73 -10.61 0.29 1.54
C ARG A 73 -10.58 1.39 0.50
N GLU A 74 -11.38 2.44 0.67
CA GLU A 74 -11.44 3.58 -0.24
C GLU A 74 -10.11 4.32 -0.31
N ILE A 75 -9.45 4.50 0.85
CA ILE A 75 -8.13 5.14 0.96
C ILE A 75 -7.07 4.23 0.36
N ALA A 76 -7.07 2.94 0.73
CA ALA A 76 -6.11 1.99 0.19
C ALA A 76 -6.18 1.89 -1.34
N ARG A 77 -7.40 1.89 -1.89
CA ARG A 77 -7.63 1.87 -3.33
C ARG A 77 -7.16 3.15 -4.01
N ALA A 78 -7.46 4.31 -3.42
CA ALA A 78 -6.99 5.59 -3.95
C ALA A 78 -5.45 5.68 -3.96
N HIS A 79 -4.78 5.07 -2.98
CA HIS A 79 -3.32 5.01 -2.95
C HIS A 79 -2.74 4.07 -4.01
N THR A 80 -3.34 2.89 -4.21
CA THR A 80 -2.82 1.90 -5.18
C THR A 80 -3.18 2.21 -6.64
N GLU A 81 -4.32 2.87 -6.89
CA GLU A 81 -4.82 3.21 -8.24
C GLU A 81 -4.55 4.66 -8.65
N GLY A 82 -3.91 5.46 -7.78
CA GLY A 82 -3.68 6.90 -7.97
C GLY A 82 -2.45 7.24 -8.79
#